data_AF-A0A285BFX7-F1
#
_entry.id   AF-A0A285BFX7-F1
#
_cell.length_a   1.000
_cell.length_b   1.000
_cell.length_c   1.000
_cell.angle_alpha   90.00
_cell.angle_beta   90.00
_cell.angle_gamma   90.00
#
_symmetry.space_group_name_H-M   'P 1'
#
loop_
_entity.id
_entity.type
_entity.pdbx_description
1 polymer ?
#
loop_
_entity_poly.entity_id
_entity_poly.type
_entity_poly.pdbx_seq_one_letter_code
_entity_poly.pdbx_strand_id
1 'polypeptide(L)'
;MGKKIIGIVLILLGLIYLNDNLGFLSRYGITLDMSNVWPLFILIPGIMMEVSYLKQRKNPEILVPGGILTSMGIIFYFDIFTNWIYSEYTWPLYILSVAIGLFQLYIISRDFVLMGLVMVITAAVILSYVSILYNQFSIAWLNPNLIISIMIILLGLALVIRSRRK
;
A
#
# COMPACT_ATOMS: atom_id res chain seq x y z
N MET A 1 -6.70 31.90 14.78
CA MET A 1 -7.22 31.12 13.62
C MET A 1 -7.18 29.61 13.85
N GLY A 2 -6.09 29.02 14.38
CA GLY A 2 -5.92 27.56 14.49
C GLY A 2 -7.04 26.79 15.23
N LYS A 3 -7.55 27.29 16.36
CA LYS A 3 -8.62 26.61 17.13
C LYS A 3 -9.94 26.46 16.34
N LYS A 4 -10.29 27.44 15.49
CA LYS A 4 -11.49 27.39 14.66
C LYS A 4 -11.35 26.34 13.54
N ILE A 5 -10.18 26.26 12.91
CA ILE A 5 -9.88 25.29 11.87
C ILE A 5 -9.94 23.87 12.43
N ILE A 6 -9.32 23.64 13.59
CA ILE A 6 -9.36 22.34 14.28
C ILE A 6 -10.80 21.95 14.61
N GLY A 7 -11.61 22.88 15.12
CA GLY A 7 -13.03 22.62 15.38
C GLY A 7 -13.81 22.24 14.12
N ILE A 8 -13.60 22.95 13.00
CA ILE A 8 -14.26 22.64 11.72
C ILE A 8 -13.84 21.26 11.20
N VAL A 9 -12.54 20.93 11.26
CA VAL A 9 -12.04 19.60 10.85
C VAL A 9 -12.66 18.49 11.70
N LEU A 10 -12.73 18.67 13.02
CA LEU A 10 -13.35 17.69 13.92
C LEU A 10 -14.85 17.50 13.62
N ILE A 11 -15.58 18.59 13.34
CA ILE A 11 -16.99 18.51 12.96
C ILE A 11 -17.15 17.71 11.65
N LEU A 12 -16.33 18.00 10.63
CA LEU A 12 -16.39 17.30 9.35
C LEU A 12 -16.07 15.80 9.51
N LEU A 13 -15.03 15.46 10.28
CA LEU A 13 -14.68 14.07 10.56
C LEU A 13 -15.78 13.34 11.34
N GLY A 14 -16.38 14.01 12.32
CA GLY A 14 -17.52 13.47 13.06
C GLY A 14 -18.72 13.19 12.16
N LEU A 15 -19.01 14.07 11.20
CA LEU A 15 -20.08 13.87 10.22
C LEU A 15 -19.80 12.69 9.28
N ILE A 16 -18.56 12.54 8.80
CA ILE A 16 -18.14 11.40 7.96
C ILE A 16 -18.28 10.10 8.75
N TYR A 17 -17.78 10.06 9.98
CA TYR A 17 -17.86 8.87 10.83
C TYR A 17 -19.31 8.49 11.21
N LEU A 18 -20.16 9.49 11.42
CA LEU A 18 -21.58 9.28 11.66
C LEU A 18 -22.29 8.74 10.41
N ASN A 19 -21.88 9.18 9.22
CA ASN A 19 -22.36 8.62 7.96
C ASN A 19 -21.98 7.14 7.80
N ASP A 20 -20.73 6.75 8.10
CA ASP A 20 -20.28 5.36 8.01
C ASP A 20 -21.18 4.40 8.82
N ASN A 21 -21.65 4.85 9.99
CA ASN A 21 -22.51 4.05 10.87
C ASN A 21 -23.98 4.00 10.42
N LEU A 22 -24.48 5.09 9.84
CA LEU A 22 -25.90 5.21 9.49
C LEU A 22 -26.21 4.83 8.04
N GLY A 23 -25.20 4.81 7.17
CA GLY A 23 -25.34 4.49 5.74
C GLY A 23 -26.24 5.46 4.96
N PHE A 24 -26.52 6.65 5.50
CA PHE A 24 -27.45 7.61 4.90
C PHE A 24 -26.98 8.03 3.50
N LEU A 25 -25.72 8.43 3.34
CA LEU A 25 -25.17 8.87 2.04
C LEU A 25 -24.96 7.71 1.07
N SER A 26 -24.55 6.54 1.58
CA SER A 26 -24.40 5.32 0.78
C SER A 26 -25.72 4.93 0.07
N ARG A 27 -26.87 5.13 0.74
CA ARG A 27 -28.20 4.89 0.16
C ARG A 27 -28.54 5.80 -1.03
N TYR A 28 -27.91 6.98 -1.13
CA TYR A 28 -28.06 7.91 -2.26
C TYR A 28 -26.91 7.80 -3.28
N GLY A 29 -26.04 6.80 -3.16
CA GLY A 29 -24.91 6.59 -4.06
C GLY A 29 -23.71 7.52 -3.81
N ILE A 30 -23.67 8.19 -2.67
CA ILE A 30 -22.55 9.07 -2.27
C ILE A 30 -21.61 8.28 -1.35
N THR A 31 -20.39 8.02 -1.81
CA THR A 31 -19.35 7.24 -1.09
C THR A 31 -18.39 8.13 -0.30
N LEU A 32 -18.95 8.97 0.57
CA LEU A 32 -18.18 9.79 1.52
C LEU A 32 -17.98 9.03 2.83
N ASP A 33 -17.07 8.05 2.77
CA ASP A 33 -16.79 7.16 3.90
C ASP A 33 -15.38 7.37 4.45
N MET A 34 -15.13 7.02 5.72
CA MET A 34 -13.81 7.18 6.34
C MET A 34 -12.71 6.41 5.59
N SER A 35 -13.07 5.32 4.92
CA SER A 35 -12.18 4.52 4.05
C SER A 35 -11.54 5.32 2.91
N ASN A 36 -12.21 6.37 2.42
CA ASN A 36 -11.73 7.22 1.32
C ASN A 36 -10.99 8.47 1.83
N VAL A 37 -11.23 8.85 3.09
CA VAL A 37 -10.74 10.09 3.69
C VAL A 37 -9.42 9.88 4.44
N TRP A 38 -9.21 8.71 5.05
CA TRP A 38 -8.04 8.48 5.89
C TRP A 38 -6.67 8.69 5.19
N PRO A 39 -6.46 8.41 3.89
CA PRO A 39 -5.16 8.66 3.26
C PRO A 39 -4.81 10.14 3.18
N LEU A 40 -5.79 11.06 3.27
CA LEU A 40 -5.51 12.50 3.36
C LEU A 40 -4.66 12.84 4.58
N PHE A 41 -4.82 12.12 5.70
CA PHE A 41 -3.99 12.36 6.88
C PHE A 41 -2.52 12.01 6.66
N ILE A 42 -2.20 11.23 5.64
CA ILE A 42 -0.84 10.88 5.23
C ILE A 42 -0.38 11.83 4.12
N LEU A 43 -1.21 11.99 3.09
CA LEU A 43 -0.88 12.77 1.89
C LEU A 43 -0.73 14.26 2.19
N ILE A 44 -1.64 14.85 2.98
CA ILE A 44 -1.62 16.30 3.26
C ILE A 44 -0.32 16.69 3.99
N PRO A 45 0.08 16.06 5.10
CA PRO A 45 1.37 16.37 5.73
C PRO A 45 2.57 16.17 4.79
N GLY A 46 2.57 15.12 3.95
CA GLY A 46 3.62 14.89 2.96
C GLY A 46 3.78 16.06 1.98
N ILE A 47 2.67 16.46 1.34
CA ILE A 47 2.64 17.61 0.42
C ILE A 47 3.04 18.90 1.15
N MET A 48 2.57 19.11 2.39
CA MET A 48 2.94 20.28 3.17
C MET A 48 4.44 20.37 3.43
N MET A 49 5.11 19.23 3.71
CA MET A 49 6.57 19.17 3.87
C MET A 49 7.29 19.51 2.57
N GLU A 50 6.88 18.95 1.43
CA GLU A 50 7.46 19.25 0.12
C GLU A 50 7.28 20.73 -0.26
N VAL A 51 6.07 21.27 -0.10
CA VAL A 51 5.77 22.69 -0.37
C VAL A 51 6.56 23.61 0.56
N SER A 52 6.72 23.24 1.83
CA SER A 52 7.53 23.99 2.80
C SER A 52 8.97 24.12 2.32
N TYR A 53 9.57 23.01 1.88
CA TYR A 53 10.91 23.02 1.29
C TYR A 53 10.97 23.87 0.01
N LEU A 54 10.01 23.74 -0.91
CA LEU A 54 10.02 24.51 -2.16
C LEU A 54 9.93 26.02 -1.92
N LYS A 55 9.19 26.45 -0.89
CA LYS A 55 9.05 27.86 -0.49
C LYS A 55 10.30 28.42 0.19
N GLN A 56 10.86 27.68 1.15
CA GLN A 56 11.94 28.19 2.01
C GLN A 56 13.33 27.85 1.47
N ARG A 57 13.45 26.74 0.73
CA ARG A 57 14.71 26.13 0.25
C ARG A 57 15.74 25.91 1.36
N LYS A 58 15.25 25.69 2.59
CA LYS A 58 16.03 25.40 3.79
C LYS A 58 15.70 24.01 4.30
N ASN A 59 16.67 23.36 4.93
CA ASN A 59 16.56 22.02 5.53
C ASN A 59 16.05 20.97 4.53
N PRO A 60 16.88 20.58 3.54
CA PRO A 60 16.48 19.63 2.50
C PRO A 60 16.08 18.26 3.06
N GLU A 61 16.47 17.93 4.29
CA GLU A 61 16.15 16.68 4.97
C GLU A 61 14.64 16.47 5.14
N ILE A 62 13.84 17.56 5.17
CA ILE A 62 12.37 17.49 5.28
C ILE A 62 11.71 16.83 4.06
N LEU A 63 12.41 16.78 2.92
CA LEU A 63 11.93 16.10 1.73
C LEU A 63 11.90 14.59 1.88
N VAL A 64 12.73 14.00 2.75
CA VAL A 64 12.71 12.56 2.95
C VAL A 64 11.36 12.11 3.53
N PRO A 65 10.91 12.60 4.70
CA PRO A 65 9.59 12.27 5.22
C PRO A 65 8.46 12.83 4.32
N GLY A 66 8.66 13.99 3.67
CA GLY A 66 7.71 14.55 2.72
C GLY A 66 7.43 13.61 1.55
N GLY A 67 8.47 13.22 0.82
CA GLY A 67 8.39 12.32 -0.34
C GLY A 67 7.87 10.93 0.00
N ILE A 68 8.22 10.39 1.18
CA ILE A 68 7.65 9.13 1.69
C ILE A 68 6.13 9.25 1.84
N LEU A 69 5.67 10.24 2.63
CA LEU A 69 4.26 10.43 2.93
C LEU A 69 3.44 10.77 1.68
N THR A 70 3.97 11.60 0.78
CA THR A 70 3.31 11.94 -0.49
C THR A 70 3.15 10.70 -1.35
N SER A 71 4.24 9.96 -1.59
CA SER A 71 4.22 8.74 -2.41
C SER A 71 3.29 7.69 -1.83
N MET A 72 3.33 7.50 -0.51
CA MET A 72 2.51 6.51 0.18
C MET A 72 1.02 6.89 0.16
N GLY A 73 0.70 8.16 0.35
CA GLY A 73 -0.67 8.67 0.19
C GLY A 73 -1.23 8.46 -1.22
N ILE A 74 -0.40 8.64 -2.26
CA ILE A 74 -0.77 8.38 -3.66
C ILE A 74 -1.05 6.87 -3.87
N ILE A 75 -0.18 5.99 -3.35
CA ILE A 75 -0.36 4.54 -3.47
C ILE A 75 -1.62 4.09 -2.74
N PHE A 76 -1.89 4.59 -1.54
CA PHE A 76 -3.13 4.27 -0.82
C PHE A 76 -4.39 4.73 -1.58
N TYR A 77 -4.34 5.90 -2.21
CA TYR A 77 -5.44 6.33 -3.07
C TYR A 77 -5.64 5.41 -4.27
N PHE A 78 -4.56 4.96 -4.90
CA PHE A 78 -4.64 3.97 -5.97
C PHE A 78 -5.30 2.67 -5.49
N ASP A 79 -4.91 2.15 -4.32
CA ASP A 79 -5.51 0.95 -3.75
C ASP A 79 -7.00 1.19 -3.43
N ILE A 80 -7.38 2.34 -2.88
CA ILE A 80 -8.80 2.67 -2.64
C ILE A 80 -9.60 2.75 -3.94
N PHE A 81 -9.09 3.44 -4.97
CA PHE A 81 -9.79 3.56 -6.26
C PHE A 81 -9.97 2.22 -6.95
N THR A 82 -9.06 1.28 -6.71
CA THR A 82 -9.12 -0.08 -7.25
C THR A 82 -9.79 -1.07 -6.29
N ASN A 83 -10.42 -0.60 -5.21
CA ASN A 83 -11.03 -1.44 -4.17
C ASN A 83 -10.08 -2.52 -3.64
N TRP A 84 -8.80 -2.19 -3.52
CA TRP A 84 -7.71 -3.05 -3.04
C TRP A 84 -7.44 -4.30 -3.90
N ILE A 85 -8.02 -4.38 -5.11
CA ILE A 85 -7.88 -5.53 -6.01
C ILE A 85 -6.41 -5.79 -6.36
N TYR A 86 -5.59 -4.74 -6.48
CA TYR A 86 -4.18 -4.86 -6.84
C TYR A 86 -3.21 -4.80 -5.65
N SER A 87 -3.71 -4.90 -4.42
CA SER A 87 -2.90 -4.82 -3.19
C SER A 87 -1.74 -5.85 -3.15
N GLU A 88 -1.93 -7.02 -3.76
CA GLU A 88 -0.88 -8.04 -3.91
C GLU A 88 0.31 -7.58 -4.80
N TYR A 89 0.10 -6.60 -5.66
CA TYR A 89 1.10 -6.07 -6.58
C TYR A 89 1.63 -4.69 -6.18
N THR A 90 0.86 -3.94 -5.38
CA THR A 90 1.25 -2.59 -4.95
C THR A 90 2.14 -2.60 -3.73
N TRP A 91 2.23 -3.71 -2.98
CA TRP A 91 3.03 -3.73 -1.76
C TRP A 91 4.52 -3.34 -1.94
N PRO A 92 5.23 -3.70 -3.03
CA PRO A 92 6.61 -3.26 -3.22
C PRO A 92 6.71 -1.75 -3.45
N LEU A 93 5.64 -1.09 -3.92
CA LEU A 93 5.60 0.36 -4.09
C LEU A 93 5.64 1.08 -2.74
N TYR A 94 5.12 0.48 -1.66
CA TYR A 94 5.28 1.04 -0.32
C TYR A 94 6.75 1.13 0.09
N ILE A 95 7.57 0.15 -0.28
CA ILE A 95 9.02 0.19 -0.07
C ILE A 95 9.67 1.24 -1.01
N LEU A 96 9.18 1.33 -2.25
CA LEU A 96 9.64 2.33 -3.22
C LEU A 96 9.39 3.77 -2.71
N SER A 97 8.36 4.02 -1.91
CA SER A 97 8.12 5.34 -1.30
C SER A 97 9.33 5.85 -0.50
N VAL A 98 10.05 4.95 0.18
CA VAL A 98 11.29 5.27 0.91
C VAL A 98 12.42 5.66 -0.04
N ALA A 99 12.56 4.92 -1.14
CA ALA A 99 13.52 5.26 -2.17
C ALA A 99 13.22 6.63 -2.80
N ILE A 100 11.96 6.97 -3.04
CA ILE A 100 11.55 8.26 -3.60
C ILE A 100 11.95 9.41 -2.66
N GLY A 101 11.64 9.31 -1.36
CA GLY A 101 12.03 10.34 -0.39
C GLY A 101 13.55 10.55 -0.30
N LEU A 102 14.32 9.45 -0.27
CA LEU A 102 15.79 9.52 -0.27
C LEU A 102 16.34 10.08 -1.60
N PHE A 103 15.71 9.74 -2.72
CA PHE A 103 16.09 10.22 -4.05
C PHE A 103 15.86 11.73 -4.20
N GLN A 104 14.75 12.26 -3.67
CA GLN A 104 14.52 13.70 -3.62
C GLN A 104 15.65 14.43 -2.88
N LEU A 105 16.10 13.90 -1.74
CA LEU A 105 17.22 14.47 -0.99
C LEU A 105 18.53 14.36 -1.78
N TYR A 106 18.80 13.22 -2.42
CA TYR A 106 19.98 13.02 -3.27
C TYR A 106 20.11 14.07 -4.38
N ILE A 107 19.01 14.42 -5.05
CA ILE A 107 19.03 15.43 -6.13
C ILE A 107 19.58 16.78 -5.63
N ILE A 108 19.37 17.09 -4.36
CA ILE A 108 19.77 18.37 -3.75
C ILE A 108 21.15 18.29 -3.10
N SER A 109 21.39 17.27 -2.27
CA SER A 109 22.66 17.13 -1.54
C SER A 109 23.80 16.62 -2.42
N ARG A 110 23.47 15.92 -3.53
CA ARG A 110 24.42 15.21 -4.41
C ARG A 110 25.31 14.21 -3.68
N ASP A 111 24.85 13.70 -2.54
CA ASP A 111 25.57 12.70 -1.75
C ASP A 111 25.41 11.29 -2.35
N PHE A 112 26.53 10.69 -2.76
CA PHE A 112 26.56 9.36 -3.34
C PHE A 112 26.12 8.25 -2.37
N VAL A 113 26.21 8.46 -1.05
CA VAL A 113 25.75 7.49 -0.05
C VAL A 113 24.24 7.31 -0.14
N LEU A 114 23.49 8.41 -0.28
CA LEU A 114 22.03 8.37 -0.47
C LEU A 114 21.66 7.64 -1.75
N MET A 115 22.40 7.87 -2.84
CA MET A 115 22.18 7.16 -4.10
C MET A 115 22.42 5.65 -3.95
N GLY A 116 23.45 5.26 -3.20
CA GLY A 116 23.70 3.86 -2.84
C GLY A 116 22.50 3.22 -2.12
N LEU A 117 21.93 3.91 -1.12
CA LEU A 117 20.73 3.44 -0.42
C LEU A 117 19.51 3.34 -1.34
N VAL A 118 19.28 4.35 -2.18
CA VAL A 118 18.20 4.34 -3.18
C VAL A 118 18.36 3.13 -4.11
N MET A 119 19.57 2.86 -4.61
CA MET A 119 19.84 1.71 -5.46
C MET A 119 19.53 0.39 -4.76
N VAL A 120 19.97 0.20 -3.51
CA VAL A 120 19.69 -1.02 -2.74
C VAL A 120 18.18 -1.22 -2.53
N ILE A 121 17.45 -0.16 -2.17
CA ILE A 121 16.00 -0.24 -1.96
C ILE A 121 15.29 -0.54 -3.28
N THR A 122 15.66 0.13 -4.37
CA THR A 122 15.07 -0.14 -5.70
C THR A 122 15.37 -1.56 -6.19
N ALA A 123 16.57 -2.09 -5.92
CA ALA A 123 16.91 -3.47 -6.22
C ALA A 123 16.04 -4.45 -5.42
N ALA A 124 15.80 -4.17 -4.13
CA ALA A 124 14.88 -4.97 -3.31
C ALA A 124 13.44 -4.94 -3.86
N VAL A 125 12.96 -3.79 -4.34
CA VAL A 125 11.65 -3.65 -5.00
C VAL A 125 11.60 -4.48 -6.29
N ILE A 126 12.65 -4.43 -7.11
CA ILE A 126 12.74 -5.24 -8.35
C ILE A 126 12.71 -6.73 -8.01
N LEU A 127 13.51 -7.18 -7.04
CA LEU A 127 13.52 -8.58 -6.57
C LEU A 127 12.15 -9.01 -6.03
N SER A 128 11.46 -8.12 -5.34
CA SER A 128 10.09 -8.34 -4.86
C SER A 128 9.12 -8.58 -6.01
N TYR A 129 9.17 -7.76 -7.07
CA TYR A 129 8.37 -7.97 -8.28
C TYR A 129 8.71 -9.27 -8.99
N VAL A 130 10.00 -9.61 -9.10
CA VAL A 130 10.43 -10.90 -9.68
C VAL A 130 9.84 -12.08 -8.89
N SER A 131 9.79 -11.98 -7.55
CA SER A 131 9.17 -12.99 -6.69
C SER A 131 7.66 -13.12 -6.92
N ILE A 132 6.94 -11.99 -7.04
CA ILE A 132 5.50 -12.00 -7.35
C ILE A 132 5.26 -12.70 -8.69
N LEU A 133 6.01 -12.34 -9.73
CA LEU A 133 5.91 -12.97 -11.04
C LEU A 133 6.20 -14.47 -10.97
N TYR A 134 7.28 -14.87 -10.29
CA TYR A 134 7.64 -16.28 -10.10
C TYR A 134 6.52 -17.08 -9.43
N ASN A 135 5.90 -16.55 -8.38
CA ASN A 135 4.79 -17.21 -7.70
C ASN A 135 3.63 -17.45 -8.68
N GLN A 136 3.26 -16.46 -9.49
CA GLN A 136 2.18 -16.61 -10.47
C GLN A 136 2.46 -17.69 -11.51
N PHE A 137 3.70 -17.78 -12.00
CA PHE A 137 4.10 -18.85 -12.91
C PHE A 137 4.18 -20.23 -12.23
N SER A 138 4.58 -20.30 -10.96
CA SER A 138 4.74 -21.57 -10.22
C SER A 138 3.39 -22.20 -9.84
N ILE A 139 2.39 -21.39 -9.45
CA ILE A 139 1.04 -21.86 -9.09
C ILE A 139 0.33 -22.55 -10.27
N ALA A 140 0.71 -22.21 -11.52
CA ALA A 140 0.14 -22.81 -12.73
C ALA A 140 0.63 -24.23 -13.01
N TRP A 141 1.81 -24.63 -12.53
CA TRP A 141 2.43 -25.93 -12.90
C TRP A 141 2.67 -26.88 -11.70
N LEU A 142 2.78 -26.38 -10.46
CA LEU A 142 3.12 -27.18 -9.28
C LEU A 142 2.38 -26.70 -8.02
N ASN A 143 1.04 -26.62 -8.06
CA ASN A 143 0.28 -26.25 -6.88
C ASN A 143 0.44 -27.34 -5.79
N PRO A 144 1.13 -27.11 -4.65
CA PRO A 144 1.38 -28.15 -3.66
C PRO A 144 0.07 -28.69 -3.06
N ASN A 145 -0.95 -27.83 -3.01
CA ASN A 145 -2.31 -28.19 -2.62
C ASN A 145 -2.97 -29.19 -3.58
N LEU A 146 -2.66 -29.14 -4.90
CA LEU A 146 -3.13 -30.14 -5.86
C LEU A 146 -2.44 -31.48 -5.60
N ILE A 147 -1.13 -31.49 -5.32
CA ILE A 147 -0.39 -32.72 -5.00
C ILE A 147 -0.97 -33.36 -3.73
N ILE A 148 -1.20 -32.58 -2.68
CA ILE A 148 -1.82 -33.05 -1.43
C ILE A 148 -3.24 -33.56 -1.69
N SER A 149 -4.04 -32.85 -2.50
CA SER A 149 -5.40 -33.28 -2.86
C SER A 149 -5.40 -34.61 -3.63
N ILE A 150 -4.50 -34.79 -4.59
CA ILE A 150 -4.33 -36.04 -5.34
C ILE A 150 -3.89 -37.17 -4.39
N MET A 151 -2.96 -36.91 -3.47
CA MET A 151 -2.53 -37.90 -2.48
C MET A 151 -3.67 -38.34 -1.56
N ILE A 152 -4.52 -37.41 -1.10
CA ILE A 152 -5.69 -37.72 -0.27
C ILE A 152 -6.71 -38.55 -1.05
N ILE A 153 -6.97 -38.19 -2.31
CA ILE A 153 -7.89 -38.95 -3.19
C ILE A 153 -7.37 -40.38 -3.42
N LEU A 154 -6.07 -40.54 -3.70
CA LEU A 154 -5.44 -41.85 -3.90
C LEU A 154 -5.45 -42.70 -2.62
N LEU A 155 -5.20 -42.09 -1.45
CA LEU A 155 -5.31 -42.76 -0.16
C LEU A 155 -6.74 -43.22 0.13
N GLY A 156 -7.73 -42.37 -0.15
CA GLY A 156 -9.16 -42.72 -0.03
C GLY A 156 -9.55 -43.88 -0.93
N LEU A 157 -9.15 -43.86 -2.20
CA LEU A 157 -9.37 -44.97 -3.15
C LEU A 157 -8.73 -46.27 -2.66
N ALA A 158 -7.49 -46.21 -2.18
CA ALA A 158 -6.77 -47.39 -1.69
C ALA A 158 -7.48 -48.04 -0.48
N LEU A 159 -8.01 -47.22 0.44
CA LEU A 159 -8.77 -47.71 1.60
C LEU A 159 -10.10 -48.37 1.19
N VAL A 160 -10.84 -47.78 0.25
CA VAL A 160 -12.11 -48.34 -0.26
C VAL A 160 -11.89 -49.68 -0.96
N ILE A 161 -10.85 -49.78 -1.81
CA ILE A 161 -10.53 -51.03 -2.52
C ILE A 161 -10.11 -52.13 -1.53
N ARG A 162 -9.35 -51.78 -0.49
CA ARG A 162 -8.93 -52.73 0.55
C ARG A 162 -10.09 -53.15 1.46
N SER A 163 -11.06 -52.29 1.70
CA SER A 163 -12.28 -52.59 2.45
C SER A 163 -13.22 -53.58 1.76
N ARG A 164 -13.20 -53.67 0.42
CA ARG A 164 -14.04 -54.60 -0.35
C ARG A 164 -13.45 -56.01 -0.49
N ARG A 165 -12.24 -56.27 0.04
CA ARG A 165 -11.57 -57.58 0.03
C ARG A 165 -11.77 -58.38 1.33
N LYS A 166 -12.80 -58.06 2.12
CA LYS A 166 -13.30 -58.90 3.22
C LYS A 166 -14.72 -59.35 2.92
#